data_AF-A0A0E9M0A8-F1
#
_entry.id   AF-A0A0E9M0A8-F1
#
_cell.length_a   1.000
_cell.length_b   1.000
_cell.length_c   1.000
_cell.angle_alpha   90.00
_cell.angle_beta   90.00
_cell.angle_gamma   90.00
#
_symmetry.space_group_name_H-M   'P 1'
#
loop_
_entity.id
_entity.type
_entity.pdbx_description
1 polymer ?
#
loop_
_entity_poly.entity_id
_entity_poly.type
_entity_poly.pdbx_seq_one_letter_code
_entity_poly.pdbx_strand_id
1 'polypeptide(L)'
;MPAQESGLKAGDRILKIDGISMEKVETPDVSEKLKGAAGTEVKVLVQRPGIDEELEITIERRVIQINPVPYYGMINENTGLIILNNFTQNASREVEKAYNDLKQNKNMSTWCSICVEIRAD
;
A
#
# COMPACT_ATOMS: atom_id res chain seq x y z
N MET A 1 -1.29 4.45 8.20
CA MET A 1 -0.38 3.29 7.98
C MET A 1 0.06 2.81 9.35
N PRO A 2 -0.03 1.52 9.67
CA PRO A 2 0.14 1.04 11.05
C PRO A 2 1.45 1.47 11.72
N ALA A 3 2.58 1.40 11.00
CA ALA A 3 3.88 1.83 11.51
C ALA A 3 3.90 3.31 11.97
N GLN A 4 3.31 4.21 11.16
CA GLN A 4 3.24 5.63 11.48
C GLN A 4 2.28 5.90 12.64
N GLU A 5 1.15 5.19 12.70
CA GLU A 5 0.17 5.25 13.80
C GLU A 5 0.82 4.81 15.13
N SER A 6 1.73 3.83 15.08
CA SER A 6 2.52 3.37 16.24
C SER A 6 3.65 4.30 16.66
N GLY A 7 3.90 5.41 15.95
CA GLY A 7 4.92 6.39 16.32
C GLY A 7 6.33 6.13 15.77
N LEU A 8 6.49 5.18 14.83
CA LEU A 8 7.72 5.10 14.02
C LEU A 8 7.88 6.35 13.17
N LYS A 9 9.13 6.78 13.01
CA LYS A 9 9.51 7.94 12.22
C LYS A 9 10.56 7.56 11.19
N ALA A 10 10.57 8.30 10.08
CA ALA A 10 11.65 8.19 9.11
C ALA A 10 13.00 8.51 9.80
N GLY A 11 14.01 7.69 9.52
CA GLY A 11 15.31 7.76 10.18
C GLY A 11 15.47 6.86 11.40
N ASP A 12 14.41 6.22 11.88
CA ASP A 12 14.54 5.20 12.92
C ASP A 12 15.32 3.98 12.40
N ARG A 13 16.34 3.56 13.17
CA ARG A 13 17.12 2.36 12.87
C ARG A 13 16.57 1.17 13.63
N ILE A 14 16.10 0.15 12.91
CA ILE A 14 15.59 -1.08 13.52
C ILE A 14 16.76 -1.91 14.08
N LEU A 15 16.73 -2.18 15.38
CA LEU A 15 17.72 -3.00 16.09
C LEU A 15 17.22 -4.43 16.29
N LYS A 16 15.96 -4.59 16.73
CA LYS A 16 15.35 -5.91 16.97
C LYS A 16 13.91 -5.97 16.49
N ILE A 17 13.49 -7.17 16.07
CA ILE A 17 12.08 -7.51 15.80
C ILE A 17 11.74 -8.75 16.63
N ASP A 18 10.70 -8.66 17.47
CA ASP A 18 10.27 -9.71 18.39
C ASP A 18 11.44 -10.32 19.20
N GLY A 19 12.36 -9.45 19.65
CA GLY A 19 13.54 -9.80 20.43
C GLY A 19 14.75 -10.32 19.62
N ILE A 20 14.60 -10.56 18.32
CA ILE A 20 15.68 -11.03 17.43
C ILE A 20 16.45 -9.84 16.87
N SER A 21 17.79 -9.86 16.93
CA SER A 21 18.65 -8.78 16.37
C SER A 21 18.63 -8.75 14.85
N MET A 22 18.54 -7.54 14.28
CA MET A 22 18.53 -7.26 12.84
C MET A 22 19.88 -6.75 12.32
N GLU A 23 20.91 -6.61 13.16
CA GLU A 23 22.18 -5.99 12.76
C GLU A 23 22.94 -6.73 11.65
N LYS A 24 22.72 -8.03 11.49
CA LYS A 24 23.38 -8.89 10.49
C LYS A 24 22.40 -9.53 9.51
N VAL A 25 21.18 -9.02 9.46
CA VAL A 25 20.10 -9.55 8.64
C VAL A 25 19.97 -8.67 7.40
N GLU A 26 19.85 -9.28 6.22
CA GLU A 26 19.65 -8.52 4.99
C GLU A 26 18.25 -7.89 4.94
N THR A 27 18.12 -6.76 4.23
CA THR A 27 16.86 -6.02 4.14
C THR A 27 15.63 -6.84 3.70
N PRO A 28 15.75 -7.80 2.75
CA PRO A 28 14.62 -8.67 2.39
C PRO A 28 14.13 -9.50 3.58
N ASP A 29 15.04 -10.07 4.37
CA ASP A 29 14.72 -10.91 5.53
C ASP A 29 14.12 -10.09 6.68
N VAL A 30 14.57 -8.84 6.87
CA VAL A 30 13.95 -7.90 7.82
C VAL A 30 12.49 -7.64 7.43
N SER A 31 12.22 -7.46 6.14
CA SER A 31 10.88 -7.20 5.62
C SER A 31 9.95 -8.38 5.86
N GLU A 32 10.43 -9.62 5.67
CA GLU A 32 9.67 -10.84 5.98
C GLU A 32 9.34 -10.96 7.47
N LYS A 33 10.23 -10.56 8.38
CA LYS A 33 9.97 -10.57 9.82
C LYS A 33 8.94 -9.53 10.28
N LEU A 34 8.86 -8.40 9.60
CA LEU A 34 7.83 -7.38 9.86
C LEU A 34 6.45 -7.83 9.38
N LYS A 35 6.40 -8.62 8.30
CA LYS A 35 5.16 -9.24 7.82
C LYS A 35 4.68 -10.32 8.79
N GLY A 36 3.40 -10.65 8.69
CA GLY A 36 2.75 -11.65 9.53
C GLY A 36 1.24 -11.59 9.37
N ALA A 37 0.52 -12.43 10.12
CA ALA A 37 -0.94 -12.47 10.06
C ALA A 37 -1.55 -11.13 10.50
N ALA A 38 -2.56 -10.67 9.78
CA ALA A 38 -3.28 -9.46 10.14
C ALA A 38 -3.98 -9.61 11.50
N GLY A 39 -4.00 -8.53 12.29
CA GLY A 39 -4.50 -8.50 13.66
C GLY A 39 -3.50 -8.98 14.72
N THR A 40 -2.30 -9.43 14.33
CA THR A 40 -1.22 -9.73 15.28
C THR A 40 -0.35 -8.50 15.53
N GLU A 41 0.35 -8.49 16.66
CA GLU A 41 1.30 -7.44 16.99
C GLU A 41 2.73 -7.85 16.65
N VAL A 42 3.57 -6.87 16.33
CA VAL A 42 5.02 -7.01 16.22
C VAL A 42 5.70 -5.99 17.11
N LYS A 43 6.71 -6.41 17.85
CA LYS A 43 7.52 -5.51 18.68
C LYS A 43 8.80 -5.17 17.95
N VAL A 44 9.07 -3.89 17.78
CA VAL A 44 10.27 -3.41 17.11
C VAL A 44 11.04 -2.52 18.06
N LEU A 45 12.29 -2.89 18.32
CA LEU A 45 13.22 -2.05 19.06
C LEU A 45 13.96 -1.16 18.06
N VAL A 46 13.88 0.16 18.23
CA VAL A 46 14.51 1.12 17.34
C VAL A 46 15.45 2.07 18.08
N GLN A 47 16.47 2.52 17.37
CA GLN A 47 17.31 3.63 17.77
C GLN A 47 16.96 4.85 16.93
N ARG A 48 16.55 5.93 17.59
CA ARG A 48 16.16 7.18 16.94
C ARG A 48 17.32 8.18 17.02
N PRO A 49 17.76 8.77 15.90
CA PRO A 49 18.77 9.82 15.91
C PRO A 49 18.39 10.97 16.85
N GLY A 50 19.28 11.31 17.79
CA GLY A 50 19.07 12.36 18.79
C GLY A 50 18.37 11.90 20.08
N ILE A 51 18.07 10.61 20.23
CA ILE A 51 17.62 9.99 21.48
C ILE A 51 18.60 8.86 21.80
N ASP A 52 19.25 8.92 22.97
CA ASP A 52 20.23 7.91 23.38
C ASP A 52 19.57 6.60 23.82
N GLU A 53 18.31 6.65 24.24
CA GLU A 53 17.52 5.50 24.67
C GLU A 53 16.96 4.71 23.47
N GLU A 54 16.96 3.38 23.58
CA GLU A 54 16.28 2.49 22.65
C GLU A 54 14.76 2.56 22.90
N LEU A 55 13.98 2.65 21.83
CA LEU A 55 12.53 2.74 21.89
C LEU A 55 11.91 1.41 21.45
N GLU A 56 11.13 0.77 22.31
CA GLU A 56 10.28 -0.36 21.93
C GLU A 56 8.94 0.16 21.41
N ILE A 57 8.60 -0.20 20.17
CA ILE A 57 7.36 0.20 19.50
C ILE A 57 6.59 -1.06 19.12
N THR A 58 5.34 -1.14 19.58
CA THR A 58 4.40 -2.19 19.18
C THR A 58 3.58 -1.74 17.99
N ILE A 59 3.53 -2.57 16.94
CA ILE A 59 2.82 -2.28 15.70
C ILE A 59 1.77 -3.37 15.47
N GLU A 60 0.53 -2.96 15.25
CA GLU A 60 -0.54 -3.85 14.82
C GLU A 60 -0.38 -4.16 13.32
N ARG A 61 -0.26 -5.44 12.96
CA ARG A 61 -0.21 -5.85 11.55
C ARG A 61 -1.59 -5.70 10.92
N ARG A 62 -1.72 -4.82 9.93
CA ARG A 62 -2.97 -4.62 9.17
C ARG A 62 -2.78 -4.99 7.71
N VAL A 63 -3.82 -5.54 7.09
CA VAL A 63 -3.86 -5.66 5.62
C VAL A 63 -3.92 -4.24 5.05
N ILE A 64 -2.85 -3.81 4.40
CA ILE A 64 -2.85 -2.55 3.67
C ILE A 64 -3.44 -2.84 2.30
N GLN A 65 -4.70 -2.47 2.11
CA GLN A 65 -5.30 -2.47 0.78
C GLN A 65 -4.85 -1.21 0.06
N ILE A 66 -3.81 -1.34 -0.76
CA ILE A 66 -3.46 -0.30 -1.71
C ILE A 66 -4.56 -0.31 -2.78
N ASN A 67 -5.25 0.81 -2.96
CA ASN A 67 -6.22 0.95 -4.03
C ASN A 67 -5.46 0.90 -5.37
N PRO A 68 -5.63 -0.16 -6.18
CA PRO A 68 -4.93 -0.29 -7.45
C PRO A 68 -5.43 0.72 -8.48
N VAL A 69 -6.68 1.17 -8.37
CA VAL A 69 -7.32 2.13 -9.29
C VAL A 69 -7.64 3.43 -8.52
N PRO A 70 -6.67 4.35 -8.36
CA PRO A 70 -6.89 5.59 -7.62
C PRO A 70 -7.89 6.53 -8.30
N TYR A 71 -8.06 6.41 -9.62
CA TYR A 71 -8.94 7.28 -10.39
C TYR A 71 -9.48 6.58 -11.64
N TYR A 72 -10.75 6.84 -11.94
CA TYR A 72 -11.37 6.58 -13.23
C TYR A 72 -12.45 7.62 -13.51
N GLY A 73 -12.68 7.93 -14.79
CA GLY A 73 -13.66 8.93 -15.20
C GLY A 73 -13.73 9.10 -16.71
N MET A 74 -14.78 9.77 -17.18
CA MET A 74 -14.90 10.18 -18.57
C MET A 74 -14.02 11.42 -18.80
N ILE A 75 -13.13 11.38 -19.78
CA ILE A 75 -12.37 12.58 -20.21
C ILE A 75 -13.25 13.41 -21.17
N ASN A 76 -14.08 12.74 -21.97
CA ASN A 76 -15.08 13.33 -22.86
C ASN A 76 -16.21 12.31 -23.10
N GLU A 77 -17.21 12.63 -23.93
CA GLU A 77 -18.38 11.75 -24.21
C GLU A 77 -18.02 10.41 -24.88
N ASN A 78 -16.80 10.26 -25.41
CA ASN A 78 -16.35 9.13 -26.22
C ASN A 78 -15.16 8.39 -25.61
N THR A 79 -14.60 8.88 -24.50
CA THR A 79 -13.38 8.30 -23.90
C THR A 79 -13.45 8.26 -22.39
N GLY A 80 -13.44 7.05 -21.85
CA GLY A 80 -13.22 6.77 -20.43
C GLY A 80 -11.75 6.49 -20.14
N LEU A 81 -11.27 6.94 -19.00
CA LEU A 81 -9.92 6.67 -18.50
C LEU A 81 -10.01 5.93 -17.16
N ILE A 82 -9.20 4.88 -17.03
CA ILE A 82 -8.94 4.17 -15.78
C ILE A 82 -7.43 4.24 -15.54
N ILE A 83 -7.01 4.78 -14.40
CA ILE A 83 -5.60 4.81 -14.02
C ILE A 83 -5.33 3.61 -13.11
N LEU A 84 -4.41 2.74 -13.49
CA LEU A 84 -3.95 1.59 -12.71
C LEU A 84 -2.54 1.86 -12.20
N ASN A 85 -2.38 2.06 -10.88
CA ASN A 85 -1.08 2.36 -10.29
C ASN A 85 -0.31 1.11 -9.85
N ASN A 86 -1.00 0.08 -9.37
CA ASN A 86 -0.35 -1.11 -8.83
C ASN A 86 -1.11 -2.38 -9.21
N PHE A 87 -0.37 -3.45 -9.49
CA PHE A 87 -0.91 -4.79 -9.70
C PHE A 87 -1.08 -5.51 -8.35
N THR A 88 -2.05 -5.07 -7.56
CA THR A 88 -2.42 -5.76 -6.32
C THR A 88 -3.30 -6.98 -6.62
N GLN A 89 -3.49 -7.86 -5.64
CA GLN A 89 -4.35 -9.04 -5.79
C GLN A 89 -5.78 -8.72 -6.25
N ASN A 90 -6.29 -7.53 -5.91
CA ASN A 90 -7.64 -7.08 -6.29
C ASN A 90 -7.66 -6.19 -7.54
N ALA A 91 -6.53 -5.95 -8.21
CA ALA A 91 -6.44 -5.03 -9.34
C ALA A 91 -7.43 -5.31 -10.46
N SER A 92 -7.58 -6.58 -10.85
CA SER A 92 -8.54 -6.99 -11.88
C SER A 92 -9.97 -6.62 -11.52
N ARG A 93 -10.38 -6.89 -10.28
CA ARG A 93 -11.73 -6.60 -9.78
C ARG A 93 -12.02 -5.11 -9.71
N GLU A 94 -11.05 -4.30 -9.28
CA GLU A 94 -11.24 -2.85 -9.21
C GLU A 94 -11.27 -2.20 -10.61
N VAL A 95 -10.48 -2.71 -11.57
CA VAL A 95 -10.55 -2.28 -12.97
C VAL A 95 -11.90 -2.67 -13.59
N GLU A 96 -12.38 -3.89 -13.35
CA GLU A 96 -13.69 -4.35 -13.82
C GLU A 96 -14.82 -3.48 -13.25
N LYS A 97 -14.76 -3.16 -11.96
CA LYS A 97 -15.72 -2.25 -11.31
C LYS A 97 -15.69 -0.87 -11.97
N ALA A 98 -14.51 -0.26 -12.13
CA ALA A 98 -14.36 1.03 -12.78
C ALA A 98 -14.91 1.02 -14.22
N TYR A 99 -14.64 -0.04 -14.99
CA TYR A 99 -15.18 -0.22 -16.33
C TYR A 99 -16.72 -0.29 -16.33
N ASN A 100 -17.31 -1.08 -15.42
CA ASN A 100 -18.75 -1.23 -15.31
C ASN A 100 -19.44 0.09 -14.88
N ASP A 101 -18.81 0.84 -13.98
CA ASP A 101 -19.30 2.15 -13.55
C ASP A 101 -19.27 3.17 -14.69
N LEU A 102 -18.19 3.21 -15.48
CA LEU A 102 -18.10 4.05 -16.68
C LEU A 102 -19.17 3.69 -17.71
N LYS A 103 -19.40 2.38 -17.91
CA LYS A 103 -20.40 1.89 -18.87
C LYS A 103 -21.84 2.27 -18.49
N GLN A 104 -22.14 2.40 -17.20
CA GLN A 104 -23.46 2.81 -16.71
C GLN A 104 -23.69 4.33 -16.77
N ASN A 105 -22.67 5.11 -17.14
CA ASN A 105 -22.77 6.56 -17.22
C ASN A 105 -23.65 6.98 -18.42
N LYS A 106 -24.74 7.71 -18.14
CA LYS A 106 -25.73 8.13 -19.15
C LYS A 106 -25.20 9.12 -20.19
N ASN A 107 -24.05 9.73 -19.93
CA ASN A 107 -23.40 10.69 -20.83
C ASN A 107 -22.43 10.02 -21.81
N MET A 108 -22.38 8.68 -21.84
CA MET A 108 -21.49 7.93 -22.72
C MET A 108 -22.13 7.74 -24.10
N SER A 109 -21.41 8.13 -25.15
CA SER A 109 -21.81 7.88 -26.53
C SER A 109 -21.79 6.37 -26.87
N THR A 110 -22.56 5.97 -27.89
CA THR A 110 -22.69 4.57 -28.32
C THR A 110 -21.36 3.92 -28.75
N TRP A 111 -20.37 4.74 -29.12
CA TRP A 111 -19.01 4.32 -29.52
C TRP A 111 -17.97 4.96 -28.59
N CYS A 112 -17.95 4.51 -27.34
CA CYS A 112 -16.97 4.96 -26.35
C CYS A 112 -15.79 3.98 -26.26
N SER A 113 -14.57 4.51 -26.23
CA SER A 113 -13.35 3.76 -25.95
C SER A 113 -12.96 3.93 -24.47
N ILE A 114 -12.54 2.84 -23.83
CA ILE A 114 -12.02 2.89 -22.46
C ILE A 114 -10.52 2.62 -22.52
N CYS A 115 -9.74 3.61 -22.09
CA CYS A 115 -8.30 3.53 -21.98
C CYS A 115 -7.91 3.19 -20.55
N VAL A 116 -7.05 2.18 -20.39
CA VAL A 116 -6.40 1.87 -19.11
C VAL A 116 -4.97 2.36 -19.18
N GLU A 117 -4.64 3.37 -18.37
CA GLU A 117 -3.28 3.89 -18.27
C GLU A 117 -2.59 3.23 -17.07
N ILE A 118 -1.51 2.50 -17.34
CA ILE A 118 -0.71 1.84 -16.30
C ILE A 118 0.39 2.82 -15.87
N ARG A 119 0.32 3.28 -14.62
CA ARG A 119 1.36 4.09 -13.98
C ARG A 119 2.00 3.26 -12.88
N ALA A 120 2.86 2.34 -13.28
CA ALA A 120 3.64 1.56 -12.32
C ALA A 120 4.82 2.40 -11.83
N ASP A 121 4.85 2.69 -10.54
CA ASP A 121 6.03 3.17 -9.80
C ASP A 121 6.94 1.99 -9.42
#